data_AF-A0A6V7V3E9-F1
#
_entry.id   AF-A0A6V7V3E9-F1
#
_cell.length_a   1.000
_cell.length_b   1.000
_cell.length_c   1.000
_cell.angle_alpha   90.00
_cell.angle_beta   90.00
_cell.angle_gamma   90.00
#
_symmetry.space_group_name_H-M   'P 1'
#
loop_
_entity.id
_entity.type
_entity.pdbx_description
1 polymer ?
#
loop_
_entity_poly.entity_id
_entity_poly.type
_entity_poly.pdbx_seq_one_letter_code
_entity_poly.pdbx_strand_id
1 'polypeptide(L)'
;MYLLINLLFILIKLINSQDLFTSSAELQQLVHVEKEIPKIIENYILLENKRLEKLKSIANKYLKEESELFELEPKSVLNPLIALRVIKKLTKTWKEISKEIQSDLAENYLKNILNQRETRFPNEADLNGAIQGLLRLQDTYKLKTKDLANGIVEDININKQMDAKDCYEIGLAAYNEEVKIYCP
;
A
#
# COMPACT_ATOMS: atom_id res chain seq x y z
N MET A 1 15.90 -4.57 52.81
CA MET A 1 16.46 -5.31 51.64
C MET A 1 15.36 -6.04 50.86
N TYR A 2 14.57 -6.94 51.47
CA TYR A 2 13.45 -7.63 50.80
C TYR A 2 12.35 -6.72 50.22
N LEU A 3 12.04 -5.58 50.88
CA LEU A 3 11.04 -4.63 50.40
C LEU A 3 11.46 -3.94 49.09
N LEU A 4 12.75 -3.60 48.95
CA LEU A 4 13.31 -2.99 47.74
C LEU A 4 13.37 -4.00 46.59
N ILE A 5 13.64 -5.27 46.89
CA ILE A 5 13.63 -6.35 45.90
C ILE A 5 12.20 -6.60 45.40
N ASN A 6 11.21 -6.64 46.28
CA ASN A 6 9.81 -6.78 45.88
C ASN A 6 9.31 -5.57 45.07
N LEU A 7 9.71 -4.35 45.43
CA LEU A 7 9.37 -3.14 44.68
C LEU A 7 10.01 -3.15 43.27
N LEU A 8 11.24 -3.65 43.17
CA LEU A 8 11.95 -3.84 41.90
C LEU A 8 11.25 -4.91 41.03
N PHE A 9 10.81 -6.02 41.60
CA PHE A 9 10.04 -7.04 40.88
C PHE A 9 8.67 -6.52 40.40
N ILE A 10 8.02 -5.64 41.16
CA ILE A 10 6.76 -5.01 40.75
C ILE A 10 6.99 -4.03 39.59
N LEU A 11 8.05 -3.22 39.66
CA LEU A 11 8.44 -2.31 38.57
C LEU A 11 8.79 -3.07 37.29
N ILE A 12 9.53 -4.19 37.39
CA ILE A 12 9.87 -5.04 36.24
C ILE A 12 8.60 -5.65 35.61
N LYS A 13 7.62 -6.06 36.42
CA LYS A 13 6.33 -6.57 35.91
C LYS A 13 5.51 -5.50 35.19
N LEU A 14 5.51 -4.27 35.69
CA LEU A 14 4.80 -3.14 35.05
C LEU A 14 5.38 -2.80 33.68
N ILE A 15 6.73 -2.77 33.55
CA ILE A 15 7.41 -2.46 32.29
C ILE A 15 7.10 -3.50 31.20
N ASN A 16 7.13 -4.80 31.53
CA ASN A 16 6.91 -5.87 30.54
C ASN A 16 5.45 -5.99 30.05
N SER A 17 4.49 -5.43 30.79
CA SER A 17 3.07 -5.50 30.41
C SER A 17 2.66 -4.43 29.39
N GLN A 18 3.41 -3.33 29.28
CA GLN A 18 3.07 -2.24 28.36
C GLN A 18 3.13 -2.68 26.89
N ASP A 19 4.11 -3.51 26.51
CA ASP A 19 4.31 -3.91 25.12
C ASP A 19 3.16 -4.76 24.55
N LEU A 20 2.62 -5.69 25.35
CA LEU A 20 1.48 -6.56 24.94
C LEU A 20 0.14 -5.80 24.83
N PHE A 21 -0.12 -4.86 25.75
CA PHE A 21 -1.32 -4.02 25.68
C PHE A 21 -1.21 -2.99 24.54
N THR A 22 0.01 -2.55 24.21
CA THR A 22 0.26 -1.66 23.07
C THR A 22 0.09 -2.39 21.74
N SER A 23 0.66 -3.60 21.56
CA SER A 23 0.57 -4.34 20.29
C SER A 23 -0.86 -4.77 19.94
N SER A 24 -1.67 -5.12 20.94
CA SER A 24 -3.08 -5.47 20.73
C SER A 24 -3.93 -4.24 20.36
N ALA A 25 -3.68 -3.09 20.97
CA ALA A 25 -4.32 -1.82 20.59
C ALA A 25 -3.90 -1.39 19.16
N GLU A 26 -2.63 -1.54 18.79
CA GLU A 26 -2.13 -1.28 17.44
C GLU A 26 -2.77 -2.21 16.39
N LEU A 27 -2.90 -3.51 16.68
CA LEU A 27 -3.59 -4.45 15.80
C LEU A 27 -5.07 -4.07 15.61
N GLN A 28 -5.75 -3.59 16.66
CA GLN A 28 -7.12 -3.08 16.54
C GLN A 28 -7.21 -1.84 15.63
N GLN A 29 -6.22 -0.94 15.72
CA GLN A 29 -6.13 0.20 14.80
C GLN A 29 -5.87 -0.24 13.37
N LEU A 30 -5.02 -1.25 13.15
CA LEU A 30 -4.74 -1.79 11.81
C LEU A 30 -6.00 -2.40 11.15
N VAL A 31 -6.87 -3.05 11.92
CA VAL A 31 -8.18 -3.51 11.42
C VAL A 31 -9.06 -2.33 10.99
N HIS A 32 -8.97 -1.19 11.66
CA HIS A 32 -9.68 0.02 11.22
C HIS A 32 -9.09 0.56 9.91
N VAL A 33 -7.76 0.57 9.78
CA VAL A 33 -7.06 0.95 8.55
C VAL A 33 -7.45 0.07 7.37
N GLU A 34 -7.59 -1.25 7.58
CA GLU A 34 -8.02 -2.20 6.54
C GLU A 34 -9.38 -1.81 5.95
N LYS A 35 -10.33 -1.37 6.80
CA LYS A 35 -11.66 -0.93 6.35
C LYS A 35 -11.63 0.33 5.48
N GLU A 36 -10.57 1.12 5.56
CA GLU A 36 -10.42 2.32 4.73
C GLU A 36 -9.79 2.05 3.36
N ILE A 37 -9.16 0.89 3.16
CA ILE A 37 -8.46 0.55 1.91
C ILE A 37 -9.35 0.68 0.67
N PRO A 38 -10.61 0.17 0.65
CA PRO A 38 -11.49 0.34 -0.50
C PRO A 38 -11.71 1.81 -0.85
N LYS A 39 -11.93 2.66 0.17
CA LYS A 39 -12.14 4.10 0.01
C LYS A 39 -10.89 4.81 -0.51
N ILE A 40 -9.69 4.39 -0.09
CA ILE A 40 -8.42 4.88 -0.65
C ILE A 40 -8.38 4.60 -2.16
N ILE A 41 -8.65 3.35 -2.55
CA ILE A 41 -8.60 2.94 -3.95
C ILE A 41 -9.63 3.71 -4.78
N GLU A 42 -10.88 3.79 -4.31
CA GLU A 42 -11.95 4.52 -4.99
C GLU A 42 -11.62 6.00 -5.19
N ASN A 43 -11.09 6.66 -4.16
CA ASN A 43 -10.71 8.07 -4.24
C ASN A 43 -9.57 8.28 -5.25
N TYR A 44 -8.57 7.40 -5.28
CA TYR A 44 -7.51 7.45 -6.28
C TYR A 44 -8.06 7.27 -7.70
N ILE A 45 -8.94 6.27 -7.90
CA ILE A 45 -9.60 6.03 -9.19
C ILE A 45 -10.38 7.28 -9.64
N LEU A 46 -11.12 7.94 -8.74
CA LEU A 46 -11.84 9.17 -9.05
C LEU A 46 -10.90 10.32 -9.45
N LEU A 47 -9.77 10.46 -8.78
CA LEU A 47 -8.75 11.45 -9.12
C LEU A 47 -8.14 11.19 -10.50
N GLU A 48 -7.78 9.93 -10.77
CA GLU A 48 -7.18 9.52 -12.04
C GLU A 48 -8.17 9.66 -13.20
N ASN A 49 -9.44 9.26 -13.00
CA ASN A 49 -10.50 9.45 -13.99
C ASN A 49 -10.69 10.93 -14.34
N LYS A 50 -10.64 11.84 -13.38
CA LYS A 50 -10.72 13.29 -13.66
C LYS A 50 -9.57 13.77 -14.55
N ARG A 51 -8.35 13.26 -14.32
CA ARG A 51 -7.20 13.55 -15.17
C ARG A 51 -7.39 12.99 -16.59
N LEU A 52 -7.87 11.75 -16.70
CA LEU A 52 -8.18 11.12 -17.98
C LEU A 52 -9.26 11.89 -18.75
N GLU A 53 -10.32 12.36 -18.09
CA GLU A 53 -11.36 13.18 -18.71
C GLU A 53 -10.83 14.51 -19.24
N LYS A 54 -9.89 15.15 -18.54
CA LYS A 54 -9.20 16.34 -19.08
C LYS A 54 -8.40 16.02 -20.33
N LEU A 55 -7.64 14.92 -20.34
CA LEU A 55 -6.86 14.50 -21.51
C LEU A 55 -7.78 14.19 -22.70
N LYS A 56 -8.91 13.51 -22.46
CA LYS A 56 -9.95 13.29 -23.48
C LYS A 56 -10.50 14.61 -24.01
N SER A 57 -10.75 15.59 -23.14
CA SER A 57 -11.21 16.93 -23.54
C SER A 57 -10.19 17.67 -24.41
N ILE A 58 -8.90 17.60 -24.06
CA ILE A 58 -7.80 18.17 -24.86
C ILE A 58 -7.76 17.51 -26.24
N ALA A 59 -7.83 16.17 -26.30
CA ALA A 59 -7.85 15.43 -27.56
C ALA A 59 -9.05 15.81 -28.43
N ASN A 60 -10.26 15.85 -27.86
CA ASN A 60 -11.48 16.24 -28.57
C ASN A 60 -11.44 17.69 -29.08
N LYS A 61 -10.86 18.60 -28.30
CA LYS A 61 -10.67 19.99 -28.73
C LYS A 61 -9.69 20.07 -29.90
N TYR A 62 -8.59 19.32 -29.81
CA TYR A 62 -7.58 19.29 -30.86
C TYR A 62 -8.18 18.79 -32.19
N LEU A 63 -8.94 17.68 -32.16
CA LEU A 63 -9.66 17.12 -33.31
C LEU A 63 -10.66 18.10 -33.94
N LYS A 64 -11.39 18.86 -33.12
CA LYS A 64 -12.37 19.86 -33.62
C LYS A 64 -11.71 21.07 -34.26
N GLU A 65 -10.57 21.52 -33.73
CA GLU A 65 -9.79 22.64 -34.26
C GLU A 65 -8.88 22.22 -35.44
N GLU A 66 -8.88 20.94 -35.81
CA GLU A 66 -7.93 20.33 -36.76
C GLU A 66 -8.39 20.34 -38.22
N SER A 67 -9.68 20.55 -38.50
CA SER A 67 -10.19 20.59 -39.88
C SER A 67 -9.47 21.63 -40.75
N GLU A 68 -9.04 22.75 -40.17
CA GLU A 68 -8.38 23.82 -40.94
C GLU A 68 -6.87 23.61 -41.18
N LEU A 69 -6.20 22.76 -40.39
CA LEU A 69 -4.73 22.64 -40.41
C LEU A 69 -4.24 21.37 -41.12
N PHE A 70 -5.01 20.28 -41.07
CA PHE A 70 -4.67 19.03 -41.77
C PHE A 70 -4.80 19.11 -43.29
N GLU A 71 -5.66 20.00 -43.78
CA GLU A 71 -5.86 20.22 -45.21
C GLU A 71 -4.80 21.16 -45.82
N LEU A 72 -3.86 21.68 -45.02
CA LEU A 72 -2.80 22.54 -45.52
C LEU A 72 -1.80 21.74 -46.35
N GLU A 73 -1.62 22.13 -47.62
CA GLU A 73 -0.55 21.58 -48.44
C GLU A 73 0.83 21.84 -47.80
N PRO A 74 1.82 20.96 -48.00
CA PRO A 74 3.18 21.13 -47.46
C PRO A 74 3.82 22.49 -47.81
N LYS A 75 3.49 23.06 -48.97
CA LYS A 75 3.99 24.37 -49.42
C LYS A 75 3.37 25.54 -48.65
N SER A 76 2.23 25.36 -47.99
CA SER A 76 1.53 26.39 -47.21
C SER A 76 2.35 26.84 -45.98
N VAL A 77 3.23 25.98 -45.48
CA VAL A 77 4.13 26.27 -44.34
C VAL A 77 5.25 27.25 -44.74
N LEU A 78 5.47 27.50 -46.04
CA LEU A 78 6.37 28.54 -46.52
C LEU A 78 5.85 29.96 -46.23
N ASN A 79 4.56 30.10 -45.90
CA ASN A 79 4.00 31.37 -45.43
C ASN A 79 4.37 31.57 -43.94
N PRO A 80 5.14 32.61 -43.59
CA PRO A 80 5.60 32.83 -42.22
C PRO A 80 4.48 33.00 -41.18
N LEU A 81 3.31 33.53 -41.59
CA LEU A 81 2.16 33.69 -40.69
C LEU A 81 1.50 32.33 -40.38
N ILE A 82 1.41 31.46 -41.39
CA ILE A 82 0.89 30.09 -41.21
C ILE A 82 1.85 29.29 -40.33
N ALA A 83 3.16 29.36 -40.61
CA ALA A 83 4.18 28.71 -39.78
C ALA A 83 4.12 29.19 -38.31
N LEU A 84 4.01 30.50 -38.08
CA LEU A 84 3.88 31.06 -36.73
C LEU A 84 2.61 30.54 -36.02
N ARG A 85 1.47 30.47 -36.71
CA ARG A 85 0.21 29.94 -36.16
C ARG A 85 0.37 28.48 -35.72
N VAL A 86 0.97 27.65 -36.56
CA VAL A 86 1.22 26.22 -36.28
C VAL A 86 2.13 26.06 -35.07
N ILE A 87 3.30 26.72 -35.07
CA ILE A 87 4.27 26.62 -33.98
C ILE A 87 3.64 27.07 -32.65
N LYS A 88 2.92 28.21 -32.66
CA LYS A 88 2.23 28.72 -31.46
C LYS A 88 1.19 27.72 -30.94
N LYS A 89 0.37 27.12 -31.82
CA LYS A 89 -0.64 26.14 -31.44
C LYS A 89 0.02 24.90 -30.83
N LEU A 90 0.98 24.29 -31.52
CA LEU A 90 1.68 23.09 -31.05
C LEU A 90 2.40 23.33 -29.73
N THR A 91 3.09 24.46 -29.58
CA THR A 91 3.78 24.80 -28.33
C THR A 91 2.82 24.90 -27.15
N LYS A 92 1.65 25.53 -27.36
CA LYS A 92 0.62 25.67 -26.32
C LYS A 92 -0.01 24.32 -25.98
N THR A 93 -0.46 23.57 -26.99
CA THR A 93 -1.09 22.27 -26.81
C THR A 93 -0.14 21.28 -26.16
N TRP A 94 1.13 21.24 -26.58
CA TRP A 94 2.13 20.39 -25.96
C TRP A 94 2.33 20.72 -24.48
N LYS A 95 2.39 22.00 -24.11
CA LYS A 95 2.50 22.42 -22.71
C LYS A 95 1.30 21.99 -21.86
N GLU A 96 0.09 22.03 -22.42
CA GLU A 96 -1.12 21.57 -21.73
C GLU A 96 -1.11 20.04 -21.53
N ILE A 97 -0.76 19.28 -22.57
CA ILE A 97 -0.63 17.82 -22.52
C ILE A 97 0.46 17.40 -21.53
N SER A 98 1.66 17.99 -21.65
CA SER A 98 2.80 17.64 -20.82
C SER A 98 2.51 17.88 -19.35
N LYS A 99 1.83 18.98 -19.01
CA LYS A 99 1.43 19.29 -17.63
C LYS A 99 0.51 18.23 -17.03
N GLU A 100 -0.51 17.77 -17.77
CA GLU A 100 -1.43 16.75 -17.24
C GLU A 100 -0.76 15.36 -17.23
N ILE A 101 0.05 15.00 -18.24
CA ILE A 101 0.79 13.72 -18.28
C ILE A 101 1.87 13.65 -17.19
N GLN A 102 2.58 14.73 -16.90
CA GLN A 102 3.63 14.77 -15.88
C GLN A 102 3.10 15.12 -14.49
N SER A 103 1.79 15.05 -14.25
CA SER A 103 1.24 15.34 -12.92
C SER A 103 1.56 14.21 -11.95
N ASP A 104 2.21 14.55 -10.82
CA ASP A 104 2.56 13.63 -9.74
C ASP A 104 1.36 13.29 -8.84
N LEU A 105 0.20 12.97 -9.43
CA LEU A 105 -1.03 12.73 -8.67
C LEU A 105 -0.89 11.53 -7.74
N ALA A 106 -0.28 10.44 -8.21
CA ALA A 106 -0.09 9.22 -7.43
C ALA A 106 0.79 9.45 -6.19
N GLU A 107 1.95 10.08 -6.38
CA GLU A 107 2.88 10.34 -5.27
C GLU A 107 2.28 11.29 -4.24
N ASN A 108 1.65 12.39 -4.68
CA ASN A 108 0.99 13.32 -3.77
C ASN A 108 -0.17 12.67 -3.03
N TYR A 109 -0.93 11.81 -3.69
CA TYR A 109 -2.03 11.08 -3.06
C TYR A 109 -1.54 10.12 -1.98
N LEU A 110 -0.49 9.33 -2.25
CA LEU A 110 0.13 8.46 -1.27
C LEU A 110 0.72 9.23 -0.09
N LYS A 111 1.44 10.33 -0.34
CA LYS A 111 1.96 11.21 0.72
C LYS A 111 0.85 11.77 1.60
N ASN A 112 -0.26 12.22 1.01
CA ASN A 112 -1.39 12.73 1.77
C ASN A 112 -1.99 11.68 2.69
N ILE A 113 -2.15 10.44 2.22
CA ILE A 113 -2.64 9.33 3.06
C ILE A 113 -1.68 9.06 4.21
N LEU A 114 -0.39 8.97 3.93
CA LEU A 114 0.62 8.66 4.95
C LEU A 114 0.73 9.76 5.99
N ASN A 115 0.60 11.04 5.59
CA ASN A 115 0.71 12.18 6.50
C ASN A 115 -0.55 12.41 7.36
N GLN A 116 -1.72 11.96 6.89
CA GLN A 116 -3.00 12.14 7.60
C GLN A 116 -3.29 11.02 8.60
N ARG A 117 -2.46 9.97 8.64
CA ARG A 117 -2.69 8.79 9.47
C ARG A 117 -1.84 8.81 10.71
N GLU A 118 -2.48 8.47 11.83
CA GLU A 118 -1.78 8.21 13.10
C GLU A 118 -1.09 6.84 13.10
N THR A 119 -1.70 5.85 12.44
CA THR A 119 -1.16 4.48 12.33
C THR A 119 -0.53 4.25 10.96
N ARG A 120 0.75 3.84 10.93
CA ARG A 120 1.44 3.47 9.70
C ARG A 120 0.95 2.11 9.18
N PHE A 121 1.10 1.88 7.87
CA PHE A 121 0.99 0.53 7.34
C PHE A 121 2.13 -0.37 7.86
N PRO A 122 1.86 -1.66 8.10
CA PRO A 122 2.91 -2.61 8.44
C PRO A 122 3.88 -2.77 7.27
N ASN A 123 5.13 -3.10 7.61
CA ASN A 123 6.19 -3.38 6.65
C ASN A 123 6.65 -4.84 6.77
N GLU A 124 7.66 -5.22 5.99
CA GLU A 124 8.22 -6.58 6.00
C GLU A 124 8.75 -7.01 7.38
N ALA A 125 9.30 -6.08 8.18
CA ALA A 125 9.80 -6.39 9.50
C ALA A 125 8.67 -6.75 10.47
N ASP A 126 7.54 -6.04 10.39
CA ASP A 126 6.34 -6.35 11.20
C ASP A 126 5.77 -7.73 10.83
N LEU A 127 5.73 -8.05 9.52
CA LEU A 127 5.31 -9.36 9.03
C LEU A 127 6.23 -10.47 9.54
N ASN A 128 7.54 -10.32 9.39
CA ASN A 128 8.52 -11.28 9.87
C ASN A 128 8.43 -11.47 11.39
N GLY A 129 8.25 -10.38 12.15
CA GLY A 129 8.04 -10.43 13.60
C GLY A 129 6.78 -11.21 13.98
N ALA A 130 5.67 -11.04 13.24
CA ALA A 130 4.44 -11.81 13.45
C ALA A 130 4.63 -13.30 13.15
N ILE A 131 5.33 -13.63 12.05
CA ILE A 131 5.66 -15.03 11.70
C ILE A 131 6.55 -15.65 12.78
N GLN A 132 7.60 -14.96 13.23
CA GLN A 132 8.46 -15.43 14.32
C GLN A 132 7.65 -15.66 15.61
N GLY A 133 6.73 -14.75 15.94
CA GLY A 133 5.82 -14.91 17.08
C GLY A 133 4.96 -16.17 16.96
N LEU A 134 4.38 -16.42 15.78
CA LEU A 134 3.60 -17.62 15.51
C LEU A 134 4.45 -18.90 15.62
N LEU A 135 5.66 -18.90 15.06
CA LEU A 135 6.58 -20.05 15.14
C LEU A 135 7.01 -20.35 16.58
N ARG A 136 7.23 -19.32 17.41
CA ARG A 136 7.51 -19.49 18.85
C ARG A 136 6.33 -20.12 19.58
N LEU A 137 5.10 -19.70 19.29
CA LEU A 137 3.90 -20.31 19.86
C LEU A 137 3.75 -21.77 19.39
N GLN A 138 4.00 -22.04 18.11
CA GLN A 138 3.98 -23.39 17.57
C GLN A 138 4.98 -24.29 18.31
N ASP A 139 6.22 -23.84 18.52
CA ASP A 139 7.23 -24.65 19.21
C ASP A 139 6.94 -24.81 20.71
N THR A 140 6.46 -23.77 21.37
CA THR A 140 6.17 -23.77 22.82
C THR A 140 4.98 -24.67 23.15
N TYR A 141 3.88 -24.55 22.39
CA TYR A 141 2.63 -25.25 22.65
C TYR A 141 2.44 -26.50 21.77
N LYS A 142 3.43 -26.83 20.94
CA LYS A 142 3.40 -27.97 20.00
C LYS A 142 2.14 -27.96 19.11
N LEU A 143 1.78 -26.78 18.62
CA LEU A 143 0.65 -26.59 17.71
C LEU A 143 0.93 -27.32 16.40
N LYS A 144 -0.06 -28.07 15.88
CA LYS A 144 0.11 -28.80 14.62
C LYS A 144 0.03 -27.82 13.45
N THR A 145 0.99 -27.92 12.54
CA THR A 145 1.00 -27.11 11.30
C THR A 145 -0.27 -27.30 10.48
N LYS A 146 -0.80 -28.52 10.42
CA LYS A 146 -2.09 -28.82 9.77
C LYS A 146 -3.24 -28.06 10.40
N ASP A 147 -3.29 -27.97 11.73
CA ASP A 147 -4.38 -27.28 12.42
C ASP A 147 -4.25 -25.77 12.19
N LEU A 148 -3.04 -25.20 12.33
CA LEU A 148 -2.75 -23.80 12.03
C LEU A 148 -3.11 -23.42 10.59
N ALA A 149 -2.71 -24.22 9.60
CA ALA A 149 -3.03 -23.98 8.20
C ALA A 149 -4.53 -24.03 7.93
N ASN A 150 -5.29 -24.82 8.70
CA ASN A 150 -6.74 -24.87 8.63
C ASN A 150 -7.44 -23.76 9.47
N GLY A 151 -6.67 -22.84 10.07
CA GLY A 151 -7.20 -21.78 10.91
C GLY A 151 -7.68 -22.28 12.28
N ILE A 152 -7.11 -23.36 12.80
CA ILE A 152 -7.46 -23.97 14.08
C ILE A 152 -6.32 -23.74 15.08
N VAL A 153 -6.63 -23.09 16.20
CA VAL A 153 -5.71 -22.85 17.32
C VAL A 153 -6.41 -23.30 18.60
N GLU A 154 -5.83 -24.28 19.31
CA GLU A 154 -6.43 -24.87 20.53
C GLU A 154 -7.92 -25.22 20.37
N ASP A 155 -8.26 -25.95 19.30
CA ASP A 155 -9.63 -26.35 18.93
C ASP A 155 -10.61 -25.21 18.56
N ILE A 156 -10.14 -23.96 18.57
CA ILE A 156 -10.90 -22.80 18.08
C ILE A 156 -10.63 -22.63 16.59
N ASN A 157 -11.66 -22.81 15.77
CA ASN A 157 -11.59 -22.57 14.34
C ASN A 157 -12.02 -21.12 14.03
N ILE A 158 -11.11 -20.32 13.49
CA ILE A 158 -11.37 -18.93 13.11
C ILE A 158 -11.91 -18.79 11.67
N ASN A 159 -12.18 -19.90 10.97
CA ASN A 159 -12.62 -19.96 9.56
C ASN A 159 -11.73 -19.16 8.61
N LYS A 160 -10.44 -19.07 8.93
CA LYS A 160 -9.42 -18.39 8.13
C LYS A 160 -8.30 -19.39 7.87
N GLN A 161 -8.43 -20.10 6.76
CA GLN A 161 -7.42 -21.04 6.30
C GLN A 161 -6.28 -20.28 5.61
N MET A 162 -5.06 -20.77 5.82
CA MET A 162 -3.89 -20.35 5.09
C MET A 162 -3.87 -21.03 3.73
N ASP A 163 -3.51 -20.30 2.68
CA ASP A 163 -3.29 -20.91 1.39
C ASP A 163 -1.86 -21.50 1.27
N ALA A 164 -1.54 -22.07 0.11
CA ALA A 164 -0.22 -22.66 -0.12
C ALA A 164 0.91 -21.61 -0.10
N LYS A 165 0.61 -20.36 -0.46
CA LYS A 165 1.58 -19.26 -0.47
C LYS A 165 1.89 -18.81 0.95
N ASP A 166 0.86 -18.65 1.78
CA ASP A 166 1.00 -18.34 3.21
C ASP A 166 1.90 -19.38 3.90
N CYS A 167 1.63 -20.67 3.66
CA CYS A 167 2.44 -21.76 4.23
C CYS A 167 3.89 -21.73 3.73
N TYR A 168 4.11 -21.41 2.45
CA TYR A 168 5.45 -21.29 1.88
C TYR A 168 6.24 -20.12 2.49
N GLU A 169 5.61 -18.96 2.66
CA GLU A 169 6.23 -17.77 3.26
C GLU A 169 6.62 -18.01 4.72
N ILE A 170 5.72 -18.63 5.51
CA ILE A 170 6.02 -19.02 6.89
C ILE A 170 7.17 -20.04 6.92
N GLY A 171 7.17 -21.01 6.01
CA GLY A 171 8.23 -22.00 5.87
C GLY A 171 9.59 -21.38 5.54
N LEU A 172 9.62 -20.44 4.60
CA LEU A 172 10.82 -19.72 4.20
C LEU A 172 11.36 -18.86 5.35
N ALA A 173 10.49 -18.16 6.07
CA ALA A 173 10.87 -17.37 7.23
C ALA A 173 11.46 -18.25 8.34
N ALA A 174 10.84 -19.40 8.63
CA ALA A 174 11.38 -20.34 9.62
C ALA A 174 12.75 -20.89 9.22
N TYR A 175 12.95 -21.21 7.94
CA TYR A 175 14.24 -21.65 7.41
C TYR A 175 15.34 -20.59 7.61
N ASN A 176 15.03 -19.33 7.29
CA ASN A 176 15.98 -18.22 7.43
C ASN A 176 16.36 -17.93 8.89
N GLU A 177 15.46 -18.21 9.83
CA GLU A 177 15.66 -17.99 11.27
C GLU A 177 16.19 -19.23 12.00
N GLU A 178 16.55 -20.30 11.28
CA GLU A 178 16.97 -21.60 11.84
C GLU A 178 15.95 -22.23 12.80
N VAL A 179 14.67 -21.85 12.68
CA VAL A 179 13.58 -22.38 13.49
C VAL A 179 13.07 -23.68 12.88
N LYS A 180 13.13 -24.78 13.64
CA LYS A 180 12.60 -26.07 13.19
C LYS A 180 11.07 -26.05 13.21
N ILE A 181 10.45 -26.10 12.03
CA ILE A 181 9.03 -26.39 11.91
C ILE A 181 8.83 -27.89 12.15
N TYR A 182 8.10 -28.23 13.20
CA TYR A 182 7.63 -29.61 13.40
C TYR A 182 6.37 -29.83 12.55
N CYS A 183 6.53 -30.55 11.44
CA CYS A 183 5.42 -31.12 10.68
C CYS A 183 5.22 -32.58 11.13
N PRO A 184 4.20 -32.87 11.95
CA PRO A 184 3.83 -34.24 12.31
C PRO A 184 3.17 -34.98 11.14
#